data_AF-A0A8C7Z6I3-F1
#
_entry.id   AF-A0A8C7Z6I3-F1
#
_cell.length_a   1.000
_cell.length_b   1.000
_cell.length_c   1.000
_cell.angle_alpha   90.00
_cell.angle_beta   90.00
_cell.angle_gamma   90.00
#
_symmetry.space_group_name_H-M   'P 1'
#
loop_
_entity.id
_entity.type
_entity.pdbx_description
1 polymer ?
#
loop_
_entity_poly.entity_id
_entity_poly.type
_entity_poly.pdbx_seq_one_letter_code
_entity_poly.pdbx_strand_id
1 'polypeptide(L)'
;MKCGFYVFLTWFIHDTSVKVSRKDHNFSHFFICIFTSKQCLTYSLLSNLPDATKITEDSEEFQNVVTNFYSTIYEYHSKIRIIQVKAAAAQRLITQSSVDVCLHHGCLLQVERLMNRLLYNQYKLKKASVLQQSTHPVVERTLYHGTSEGSVKEICVHGFNRSFSTVYGQGVYFAVNSSLSVKDQYSPPNADRHKFIFVSKVLTGDFTKGCHSMKTAPLKETGAIPLRYDSVTDDIQNPTIFVIFNDTQAFPEYLITSKFFTLNIYFYANIFCC
;
A
#
# COMPACT_ATOMS: atom_id res chain seq x y z
N MET A 1 -26.28 47.31 -9.94
CA MET A 1 -26.06 46.05 -10.69
C MET A 1 -24.81 45.39 -10.12
N LYS A 2 -24.92 44.19 -9.53
CA LYS A 2 -23.76 43.45 -8.99
C LYS A 2 -23.07 42.75 -10.15
N CYS A 3 -21.81 43.10 -10.43
CA CYS A 3 -20.97 42.42 -11.41
C CYS A 3 -20.57 41.06 -10.81
N GLY A 4 -20.97 39.95 -11.43
CA GLY A 4 -20.58 38.61 -11.01
C GLY A 4 -19.23 38.25 -11.62
N PHE A 5 -18.26 37.86 -10.80
CA PHE A 5 -17.02 37.26 -11.28
C PHE A 5 -17.31 35.84 -11.77
N TYR A 6 -17.11 35.58 -13.06
CA TYR A 6 -17.08 34.23 -13.61
C TYR A 6 -15.62 33.81 -13.77
N VAL A 7 -15.17 32.86 -12.95
CA VAL A 7 -13.88 32.18 -13.16
C VAL A 7 -14.16 30.97 -14.06
N PHE A 8 -13.70 31.02 -15.30
CA PHE A 8 -13.62 29.84 -16.16
C PHE A 8 -12.27 29.17 -15.95
N LEU A 9 -12.26 28.00 -15.30
CA LEU A 9 -11.08 27.13 -15.23
C LEU A 9 -11.14 26.14 -16.39
N THR A 10 -10.36 26.39 -17.43
CA THR A 10 -10.04 25.38 -18.46
C THR A 10 -8.82 24.59 -18.03
N TRP A 11 -8.96 23.27 -17.96
CA TRP A 11 -7.89 22.35 -17.55
C TRP A 11 -7.30 21.67 -18.78
N PHE A 12 -5.97 21.62 -18.88
CA PHE A 12 -5.26 20.74 -19.79
C PHE A 12 -4.60 19.62 -18.99
N ILE A 13 -5.01 18.38 -19.26
CA ILE A 13 -4.30 17.17 -18.82
C ILE A 13 -3.68 16.59 -20.09
N HIS A 14 -2.36 16.49 -20.14
CA HIS A 14 -1.72 15.65 -21.16
C HIS A 14 -2.02 14.17 -20.83
N ASP A 15 -2.60 13.47 -21.81
CA ASP A 15 -2.84 12.02 -21.90
C ASP A 15 -3.97 11.33 -21.10
N THR A 16 -4.90 12.05 -20.45
CA THR A 16 -6.20 11.43 -20.08
C THR A 16 -7.32 12.47 -20.05
N SER A 17 -8.37 12.22 -20.83
CA SER A 17 -9.59 13.05 -20.84
C SER A 17 -10.41 12.78 -19.56
N VAL A 18 -10.23 13.61 -18.54
CA VAL A 18 -11.08 13.61 -17.34
C VAL A 18 -12.33 14.46 -17.60
N LYS A 19 -13.53 13.86 -17.55
CA LYS A 19 -14.79 14.61 -17.53
C LYS A 19 -15.22 14.82 -16.08
N VAL A 20 -15.23 16.08 -15.64
CA VAL A 20 -15.81 16.51 -14.36
C VAL A 20 -17.17 17.12 -14.64
N SER A 21 -18.23 16.62 -13.99
CA SER A 21 -19.58 17.18 -14.09
C SER A 21 -19.95 17.89 -12.79
N ARG A 22 -20.58 19.06 -12.93
CA ARG A 22 -21.08 19.90 -11.84
C ARG A 22 -22.53 19.53 -11.55
N LYS A 23 -22.86 19.27 -10.29
CA LYS A 23 -24.23 19.41 -9.79
C LYS A 23 -24.23 20.44 -8.67
N ASP A 24 -24.81 21.59 -8.99
CA ASP A 24 -25.12 22.74 -8.12
C ASP A 24 -25.87 22.33 -6.83
N HIS A 25 -25.97 23.08 -5.72
CA HIS A 25 -25.54 24.40 -5.27
C HIS A 25 -25.41 24.29 -3.74
N ASN A 26 -24.21 24.27 -3.16
CA ASN A 26 -23.93 24.78 -1.80
C ASN A 26 -22.45 24.59 -1.46
N PHE A 27 -21.84 25.66 -0.99
CA PHE A 27 -20.41 25.78 -0.72
C PHE A 27 -20.00 24.99 0.53
N SER A 28 -19.09 24.03 0.37
CA SER A 28 -18.03 23.71 1.37
C SER A 28 -17.09 22.56 0.97
N HIS A 29 -17.40 21.75 -0.05
CA HIS A 29 -16.57 20.59 -0.42
C HIS A 29 -16.33 20.48 -1.92
N PHE A 30 -15.07 20.46 -2.34
CA PHE A 30 -14.67 19.99 -3.67
C PHE A 30 -14.42 18.49 -3.59
N PHE A 31 -15.34 17.69 -4.11
CA PHE A 31 -15.07 16.29 -4.43
C PHE A 31 -14.59 16.22 -5.88
N ILE A 32 -13.30 16.00 -6.09
CA ILE A 32 -12.78 15.64 -7.42
C ILE A 32 -13.04 14.15 -7.60
N CYS A 33 -14.18 13.79 -8.18
CA CYS A 33 -14.41 12.43 -8.67
C CYS A 33 -13.63 12.25 -9.97
N ILE A 34 -12.43 11.68 -9.89
CA ILE A 34 -11.68 11.25 -11.08
C ILE A 34 -12.34 9.96 -11.57
N PHE A 35 -13.18 10.07 -12.60
CA PHE A 35 -13.61 8.90 -13.37
C PHE A 35 -12.44 8.46 -14.24
N THR A 36 -11.62 7.51 -13.75
CA THR A 36 -10.77 6.73 -14.65
C THR A 36 -11.72 5.90 -15.51
N SER A 37 -11.76 6.18 -16.81
CA SER A 37 -12.51 5.35 -17.76
C SER A 37 -12.12 3.89 -17.52
N LYS A 38 -13.11 3.02 -17.35
CA LYS A 38 -12.94 1.56 -17.28
C LYS A 38 -12.26 1.05 -18.56
N GLN A 39 -10.93 1.14 -18.64
CA GLN A 39 -10.11 0.23 -19.42
C GLN A 39 -9.58 -0.81 -18.45
N CYS A 40 -10.49 -1.63 -17.92
CA CYS A 40 -10.14 -2.91 -17.32
C CYS A 40 -9.86 -3.88 -18.47
N LEU A 41 -8.72 -3.69 -19.14
CA LEU A 41 -8.27 -4.58 -20.21
C LEU A 41 -7.28 -5.58 -19.60
N THR A 42 -7.78 -6.79 -19.37
CA THR A 42 -7.10 -8.11 -19.49
C THR A 42 -5.71 -8.35 -18.86
N TYR A 43 -5.13 -7.40 -18.13
CA TYR A 43 -3.79 -7.52 -17.57
C TYR A 43 -3.82 -8.39 -16.30
N SER A 44 -3.43 -9.66 -16.44
CA SER A 44 -3.11 -10.54 -15.31
C SER A 44 -1.69 -11.04 -15.50
N LEU A 45 -0.79 -10.62 -14.61
CA LEU A 45 0.60 -11.11 -14.60
C LEU A 45 0.66 -12.63 -14.29
N LEU A 46 -0.43 -13.15 -13.71
CA LEU A 46 -0.57 -14.51 -13.22
C LEU A 46 -1.49 -15.37 -14.09
N SER A 47 -1.85 -14.94 -15.30
CA SER A 47 -2.79 -15.66 -16.17
C SER A 47 -2.37 -17.11 -16.46
N ASN A 48 -1.06 -17.38 -16.42
CA ASN A 48 -0.48 -18.69 -16.70
C ASN A 48 -0.16 -19.49 -15.42
N LEU A 49 -0.46 -18.96 -14.23
CA LEU A 49 -0.27 -19.65 -12.96
C LEU A 49 -1.59 -20.31 -12.55
N PRO A 50 -1.66 -21.66 -12.51
CA PRO A 50 -2.92 -22.36 -12.23
C PRO A 50 -3.43 -22.12 -10.80
N ASP A 51 -2.53 -21.74 -9.89
CA ASP A 51 -2.85 -21.46 -8.49
C ASP A 51 -3.28 -20.01 -8.24
N ALA A 52 -3.35 -19.17 -9.27
CA ALA A 52 -3.82 -17.78 -9.15
C ALA A 52 -5.25 -17.66 -9.72
N THR A 53 -6.12 -16.93 -9.00
CA THR A 53 -7.49 -16.68 -9.46
C THR A 53 -7.82 -15.21 -9.27
N LYS A 54 -8.27 -14.55 -10.35
CA LYS A 54 -8.78 -13.18 -10.27
C LYS A 54 -10.06 -13.15 -9.43
N ILE A 55 -10.13 -12.22 -8.48
CA ILE A 55 -11.31 -12.02 -7.65
C ILE A 55 -12.22 -11.01 -8.36
N THR A 56 -13.52 -11.27 -8.38
CA THR A 56 -14.50 -10.37 -9.01
C THR A 56 -14.76 -9.15 -8.12
N GLU A 57 -14.88 -7.97 -8.73
CA GLU A 57 -15.01 -6.69 -8.02
C GLU A 57 -16.28 -6.57 -7.16
N ASP A 58 -17.33 -7.32 -7.52
CA ASP A 58 -18.62 -7.38 -6.83
C ASP A 58 -18.64 -8.33 -5.63
N SER A 59 -17.58 -9.12 -5.43
CA SER A 59 -17.49 -10.05 -4.31
C SER A 59 -17.18 -9.35 -2.99
N GLU A 60 -17.73 -9.88 -1.90
CA GLU A 60 -17.40 -9.44 -0.54
C GLU A 60 -15.91 -9.59 -0.23
N GLU A 61 -15.27 -10.66 -0.74
CA GLU A 61 -13.83 -10.91 -0.60
C GLU A 61 -13.00 -9.76 -1.19
N PHE A 62 -13.34 -9.32 -2.41
CA PHE A 62 -12.67 -8.17 -3.03
C PHE A 62 -12.87 -6.90 -2.20
N GLN A 63 -14.11 -6.59 -1.81
CA GLN A 63 -14.42 -5.39 -1.03
C GLN A 63 -13.65 -5.37 0.31
N ASN A 64 -13.52 -6.52 0.98
CA ASN A 64 -12.79 -6.65 2.23
C ASN A 64 -11.29 -6.41 2.05
N VAL A 65 -10.66 -7.03 1.05
CA VAL A 65 -9.23 -6.85 0.75
C VAL A 65 -8.94 -5.39 0.39
N VAL A 66 -9.76 -4.81 -0.48
CA VAL A 66 -9.61 -3.42 -0.95
C VAL A 66 -9.83 -2.42 0.19
N THR A 67 -10.85 -2.62 1.02
CA THR A 67 -11.14 -1.75 2.17
C THR A 67 -9.97 -1.73 3.17
N ASN A 68 -9.44 -2.91 3.52
CA ASN A 68 -8.29 -3.02 4.41
C ASN A 68 -7.01 -2.41 3.80
N PHE A 69 -6.82 -2.59 2.48
CA PHE A 69 -5.69 -2.00 1.79
C PHE A 69 -5.73 -0.47 1.86
N TYR A 70 -6.86 0.15 1.52
CA TYR A 70 -7.00 1.60 1.49
C TYR A 70 -7.09 2.24 2.88
N SER A 71 -7.68 1.57 3.88
CA SER A 71 -7.77 2.14 5.24
C SER A 71 -6.41 2.51 5.81
N THR A 72 -5.39 1.66 5.59
CA THR A 72 -4.01 1.89 6.04
C THR A 72 -3.23 2.93 5.19
N ILE A 73 -3.75 3.28 4.01
CA ILE A 73 -3.25 4.41 3.22
C ILE A 73 -3.76 5.71 3.84
N TYR A 74 -5.07 5.81 4.03
CA TYR A 74 -5.70 7.03 4.54
C TYR A 74 -5.32 7.34 5.98
N GLU A 75 -5.11 6.33 6.84
CA GLU A 75 -4.61 6.55 8.21
C GLU A 75 -3.20 7.17 8.23
N TYR A 76 -2.37 6.86 7.25
CA TYR A 76 -1.04 7.47 7.12
C TYR A 76 -1.12 8.89 6.54
N HIS A 77 -2.00 9.12 5.56
CA HIS A 77 -2.18 10.42 4.91
C HIS A 77 -3.08 11.42 5.69
N SER A 78 -3.88 10.97 6.66
CA SER A 78 -4.68 11.85 7.52
C SER A 78 -3.83 12.74 8.45
N LYS A 79 -2.50 12.56 8.46
CA LYS A 79 -1.53 13.50 9.05
C LYS A 79 -1.31 14.77 8.21
N ILE A 80 -1.96 14.93 7.05
CA ILE A 80 -1.99 16.18 6.29
C ILE A 80 -2.78 17.22 7.08
N ARG A 81 -2.09 18.21 7.66
CA ARG A 81 -2.73 19.40 8.25
C ARG A 81 -3.36 20.22 7.12
N ILE A 82 -4.69 20.25 7.06
CA ILE A 82 -5.40 21.27 6.28
C ILE A 82 -5.19 22.60 7.01
N ILE A 83 -4.29 23.45 6.50
CA ILE A 83 -4.16 24.82 6.98
C ILE A 83 -5.39 25.58 6.48
N GLN A 84 -6.28 25.94 7.40
CA GLN A 84 -7.43 26.77 7.11
C GLN A 84 -6.94 28.20 6.84
N VAL A 85 -6.74 28.57 5.57
CA VAL A 85 -6.41 29.95 5.20
C VAL A 85 -7.70 30.76 5.25
N LYS A 86 -7.81 31.67 6.23
CA LYS A 86 -8.91 32.65 6.29
C LYS A 86 -8.90 33.48 5.00
N ALA A 87 -10.07 33.70 4.40
CA ALA A 87 -10.25 34.36 3.09
C ALA A 87 -9.56 35.74 2.98
N ALA A 88 -9.36 36.46 4.08
CA ALA A 88 -8.64 37.73 4.10
C ALA A 88 -7.10 37.62 3.95
N ALA A 89 -6.53 36.44 4.20
CA ALA A 89 -5.10 36.17 4.00
C ALA A 89 -4.78 35.65 2.58
N ALA A 90 -5.78 35.13 1.85
CA ALA A 90 -5.62 34.63 0.49
C ALA A 90 -5.24 35.75 -0.51
N GLN A 91 -5.66 37.00 -0.25
CA GLN A 91 -5.38 38.14 -1.13
C GLN A 91 -3.88 38.56 -1.14
N ARG A 92 -3.06 38.12 -0.17
CA ARG A 92 -1.62 38.45 -0.11
C ARG A 92 -0.68 37.27 -0.38
N LEU A 93 -1.20 36.06 -0.63
CA LEU A 93 -0.39 34.87 -0.88
C LEU A 93 -0.38 34.39 -2.35
N ILE A 94 -1.08 35.09 -3.26
CA ILE A 94 -1.15 34.70 -4.68
C ILE A 94 0.11 35.11 -5.48
N THR A 95 1.08 35.81 -4.89
CA THR A 95 2.33 36.14 -5.60
C THR A 95 3.49 35.18 -5.40
N GLN A 96 3.55 34.33 -4.37
CA GLN A 96 4.61 33.33 -4.22
C GLN A 96 4.19 32.20 -3.27
N SER A 97 3.44 31.21 -3.75
CA SER A 97 3.49 29.84 -3.20
C SER A 97 2.62 28.91 -4.04
N SER A 98 3.27 28.07 -4.83
CA SER A 98 2.69 26.83 -5.33
C SER A 98 2.25 25.98 -4.13
N VAL A 99 0.96 25.66 -4.05
CA VAL A 99 0.46 24.69 -3.07
C VAL A 99 0.46 23.33 -3.76
N ASP A 100 1.48 22.52 -3.50
CA ASP A 100 1.50 21.11 -3.89
C ASP A 100 0.45 20.35 -3.08
N VAL A 101 -0.72 20.16 -3.65
CA VAL A 101 -1.71 19.21 -3.10
C VAL A 101 -1.45 17.85 -3.74
N CYS A 102 -0.55 17.07 -3.16
CA CYS A 102 -0.35 15.67 -3.51
C CYS A 102 -1.59 14.85 -3.10
N LEU A 103 -2.59 14.75 -3.99
CA LEU A 103 -3.64 13.75 -3.86
C LEU A 103 -3.09 12.41 -4.39
N HIS A 104 -2.62 11.53 -3.48
CA HIS A 104 -2.27 10.15 -3.82
C HIS A 104 -3.55 9.36 -4.16
N HIS A 105 -4.12 9.57 -5.34
CA HIS A 105 -5.17 8.71 -5.87
C HIS A 105 -4.49 7.46 -6.46
N GLY A 106 -4.33 6.45 -5.62
CA GLY A 106 -4.10 5.09 -6.10
C GLY A 106 -5.37 4.57 -6.76
N CYS A 107 -5.24 4.03 -7.97
CA CYS A 107 -6.28 3.24 -8.61
C CYS A 107 -5.91 1.76 -8.41
N LEU A 108 -6.78 1.00 -7.75
CA LEU A 108 -6.62 -0.44 -7.66
C LEU A 108 -7.17 -1.04 -8.95
N LEU A 109 -6.33 -1.78 -9.66
CA LEU A 109 -6.66 -2.35 -10.96
C LEU A 109 -7.17 -3.78 -10.83
N GLN A 110 -6.56 -4.56 -9.95
CA GLN A 110 -6.87 -5.99 -9.82
C GLN A 110 -6.45 -6.55 -8.47
N VAL A 111 -7.23 -7.52 -7.98
CA VAL A 111 -6.86 -8.42 -6.88
C VAL A 111 -6.88 -9.86 -7.39
N GLU A 112 -5.80 -10.58 -7.15
CA GLU A 112 -5.66 -12.00 -7.48
C GLU A 112 -5.42 -12.79 -6.20
N ARG A 113 -6.25 -13.81 -5.95
CA ARG A 113 -6.04 -14.76 -4.87
C ARG A 113 -5.01 -15.79 -5.28
N LEU A 114 -4.10 -16.12 -4.37
CA LEU A 114 -3.11 -17.17 -4.54
C LEU A 114 -3.48 -18.39 -3.72
N MET A 115 -3.47 -19.55 -4.35
CA MET A 115 -3.84 -20.84 -3.76
C MET A 115 -2.73 -21.88 -3.98
N ASN A 116 -1.48 -21.48 -3.83
CA ASN A 116 -0.35 -22.41 -3.88
C ASN A 116 -0.42 -23.36 -2.67
N ARG A 117 -0.89 -24.60 -2.93
CA ARG A 117 -1.18 -25.58 -1.88
C ARG A 117 0.06 -25.99 -1.09
N LEU A 118 1.23 -26.05 -1.76
CA LEU A 118 2.48 -26.42 -1.11
C LEU A 118 2.87 -25.37 -0.07
N LEU A 119 2.93 -24.09 -0.49
CA LEU A 119 3.26 -22.98 0.39
C LEU A 119 2.25 -22.87 1.54
N TYR A 120 0.95 -23.00 1.24
CA TYR A 120 -0.08 -22.94 2.27
C TYR A 120 0.04 -24.07 3.30
N ASN A 121 0.38 -25.28 2.87
CA ASN A 121 0.55 -26.41 3.79
C ASN A 121 1.80 -26.26 4.66
N GLN A 122 2.92 -25.81 4.10
CA GLN A 122 4.14 -25.49 4.86
C GLN A 122 3.85 -24.39 5.90
N TYR A 123 3.17 -23.33 5.48
CA TYR A 123 2.71 -22.25 6.34
C TYR A 123 1.85 -22.74 7.50
N LYS A 124 0.83 -23.57 7.25
CA LYS A 124 -0.04 -24.13 8.30
C LYS A 124 0.73 -24.96 9.32
N LEU A 125 1.67 -25.79 8.87
CA LEU A 125 2.52 -26.57 9.77
C LEU A 125 3.38 -25.66 10.64
N LYS A 126 3.98 -24.62 10.05
CA LYS A 126 4.75 -23.62 10.80
C LYS A 126 3.86 -22.85 11.78
N LYS A 127 2.64 -22.47 11.39
CA LYS A 127 1.65 -21.80 12.24
C LYS A 127 1.31 -22.64 13.48
N ALA A 128 1.06 -23.93 13.31
CA ALA A 128 0.79 -24.83 14.43
C ALA A 128 1.97 -24.88 15.42
N SER A 129 3.20 -24.93 14.91
CA SER A 129 4.41 -24.90 15.75
C SER A 129 4.58 -23.57 16.51
N VAL A 130 4.35 -22.42 15.86
CA VAL A 130 4.48 -21.11 16.52
C VAL A 130 3.38 -20.90 17.56
N LEU A 131 2.14 -21.31 17.28
CA LEU A 131 1.02 -21.21 18.23
C LEU A 131 1.26 -21.98 19.54
N GLN A 132 2.00 -23.09 19.50
CA GLN A 132 2.34 -23.85 20.70
C GLN A 132 3.41 -23.19 21.58
N GLN A 133 4.23 -22.31 21.01
CA GLN A 133 5.43 -21.77 21.66
C GLN A 133 5.35 -20.27 21.94
N SER A 134 4.53 -19.53 21.20
CA SER A 134 4.42 -18.08 21.30
C SER A 134 3.74 -17.67 22.59
N THR A 135 4.31 -16.68 23.26
CA THR A 135 3.69 -16.01 24.41
C THR A 135 2.83 -14.82 24.00
N HIS A 136 3.06 -14.28 22.80
CA HIS A 136 2.34 -13.15 22.25
C HIS A 136 0.94 -13.60 21.79
N PRO A 137 -0.13 -12.85 22.10
CA PRO A 137 -1.52 -13.24 21.80
C PRO A 137 -1.82 -13.21 20.30
N VAL A 138 -1.19 -12.29 19.56
CA VAL A 138 -1.33 -12.17 18.11
C VAL A 138 -0.15 -12.83 17.43
N VAL A 139 -0.33 -14.08 17.03
CA VAL A 139 0.70 -14.88 16.35
C VAL A 139 0.75 -14.60 14.85
N GLU A 140 -0.41 -14.47 14.22
CA GLU A 140 -0.55 -14.24 12.78
C GLU A 140 -1.05 -12.81 12.52
N ARG A 141 -0.45 -12.15 11.54
CA ARG A 141 -0.88 -10.83 11.05
C ARG A 141 -1.07 -10.86 9.54
N THR A 142 -2.05 -10.10 9.07
CA THR A 142 -2.12 -9.73 7.64
C THR A 142 -1.23 -8.52 7.43
N LEU A 143 -0.18 -8.66 6.62
CA LEU A 143 0.80 -7.60 6.36
C LEU A 143 1.05 -7.42 4.86
N TYR A 144 1.73 -6.34 4.49
CA TYR A 144 1.95 -5.93 3.10
C TYR A 144 3.41 -6.06 2.67
N HIS A 145 3.65 -6.55 1.46
CA HIS A 145 4.98 -6.62 0.86
C HIS A 145 4.95 -6.05 -0.56
N GLY A 146 5.53 -4.86 -0.76
CA GLY A 146 5.74 -4.29 -2.09
C GLY A 146 6.87 -5.01 -2.81
N THR A 147 6.72 -5.25 -4.11
CA THR A 147 7.80 -5.85 -4.92
C THR A 147 7.81 -5.33 -6.35
N SER A 148 8.85 -5.69 -7.10
CA SER A 148 8.97 -5.44 -8.54
C SER A 148 8.19 -6.48 -9.34
N GLU A 149 7.76 -6.11 -10.56
CA GLU A 149 7.10 -7.03 -11.50
C GLU A 149 7.89 -8.34 -11.71
N GLY A 150 9.21 -8.23 -11.85
CA GLY A 150 10.09 -9.38 -12.11
C GLY A 150 10.09 -10.42 -10.99
N SER A 151 9.83 -10.00 -9.74
CA SER A 151 9.83 -10.89 -8.57
C SER A 151 8.48 -11.54 -8.29
N VAL A 152 7.39 -11.06 -8.90
CA VAL A 152 6.04 -11.53 -8.57
C VAL A 152 5.88 -13.03 -8.81
N LYS A 153 6.26 -13.51 -10.00
CA LYS A 153 6.10 -14.93 -10.36
C LYS A 153 6.92 -15.84 -9.46
N GLU A 154 8.15 -15.43 -9.13
CA GLU A 154 9.00 -16.18 -8.21
C GLU A 154 8.36 -16.30 -6.83
N ILE A 155 7.81 -15.20 -6.30
CA ILE A 155 7.13 -15.20 -5.00
C ILE A 155 5.86 -16.07 -5.03
N CYS A 156 5.07 -16.03 -6.11
CA CYS A 156 3.87 -16.85 -6.25
C CYS A 156 4.20 -18.37 -6.26
N VAL A 157 5.31 -18.77 -6.86
CA VAL A 157 5.69 -20.18 -7.01
C VAL A 157 6.47 -20.68 -5.80
N HIS A 158 7.42 -19.90 -5.30
CA HIS A 158 8.42 -20.32 -4.33
C HIS A 158 8.27 -19.66 -2.95
N GLY A 159 7.34 -18.72 -2.80
CA GLY A 159 7.20 -17.93 -1.58
C GLY A 159 8.28 -16.85 -1.48
N PHE A 160 8.39 -16.24 -0.30
CA PHE A 160 9.35 -15.16 -0.08
C PHE A 160 10.75 -15.71 0.20
N ASN A 161 11.75 -15.23 -0.53
CA ASN A 161 13.14 -15.60 -0.33
C ASN A 161 13.95 -14.45 0.31
N ARG A 162 14.91 -14.81 1.15
CA ARG A 162 15.81 -13.90 1.87
C ARG A 162 16.93 -13.41 0.97
N SER A 163 16.65 -12.40 0.14
CA SER A 163 17.66 -11.80 -0.75
C SER A 163 18.06 -10.37 -0.38
N PHE A 164 17.42 -9.77 0.63
CA PHE A 164 17.61 -8.35 0.96
C PHE A 164 18.22 -8.16 2.37
N SER A 165 19.37 -7.49 2.43
CA SER A 165 19.94 -6.97 3.67
C SER A 165 19.47 -5.53 3.86
N THR A 166 18.77 -5.25 4.95
CA THR A 166 18.38 -3.87 5.29
C THR A 166 18.55 -3.59 6.79
N VAL A 167 17.95 -2.52 7.31
CA VAL A 167 18.20 -1.89 8.63
C VAL A 167 17.95 -2.83 9.83
N TYR A 168 17.04 -3.80 9.71
CA TYR A 168 16.60 -4.64 10.83
C TYR A 168 17.02 -6.12 10.71
N GLY A 169 17.86 -6.44 9.73
CA GLY A 169 18.39 -7.79 9.50
C GLY A 169 18.31 -8.25 8.03
N GLN A 170 18.87 -9.42 7.77
CA GLN A 170 18.84 -10.12 6.48
C GLN A 170 17.66 -11.10 6.46
N GLY A 171 16.50 -10.58 6.06
CA GLY A 171 15.23 -11.30 6.12
C GLY A 171 14.21 -10.72 5.16
N VAL A 172 12.97 -11.20 5.24
CA VAL A 172 11.87 -10.70 4.42
C VAL A 172 11.08 -9.67 5.21
N TYR A 173 10.86 -8.50 4.62
CA TYR A 173 10.25 -7.33 5.26
C TYR A 173 8.77 -7.22 4.91
N PHE A 174 7.94 -6.98 5.91
CA PHE A 174 6.50 -6.80 5.78
C PHE A 174 6.07 -5.54 6.53
N ALA A 175 5.28 -4.70 5.86
CA ALA A 175 4.73 -3.49 6.45
C ALA A 175 3.38 -3.78 7.11
N VAL A 176 3.13 -3.15 8.26
CA VAL A 176 1.80 -3.13 8.89
C VAL A 176 0.82 -2.31 8.06
N ASN A 177 1.28 -1.17 7.51
CA ASN A 177 0.47 -0.29 6.68
C ASN A 177 0.86 -0.39 5.21
N SER A 178 -0.13 -0.52 4.33
CA SER A 178 0.10 -0.63 2.89
C SER A 178 0.74 0.63 2.31
N SER A 179 0.53 1.80 2.93
CA SER A 179 1.18 3.08 2.59
C SER A 179 2.70 3.00 2.52
N LEU A 180 3.33 2.13 3.30
CA LEU A 180 4.76 1.88 3.18
C LEU A 180 5.05 1.07 1.92
N SER A 181 4.38 -0.07 1.74
CA SER A 181 4.60 -0.99 0.62
C SER A 181 4.26 -0.40 -0.76
N VAL A 182 3.40 0.62 -0.84
CA VAL A 182 3.12 1.36 -2.09
C VAL A 182 4.19 2.38 -2.47
N LYS A 183 5.17 2.68 -1.61
CA LYS A 183 6.26 3.59 -2.01
C LYS A 183 7.07 2.98 -3.14
N ASP A 184 7.53 3.80 -4.08
CA ASP A 184 8.27 3.35 -5.28
C ASP A 184 9.54 2.57 -4.93
N GLN A 185 10.15 2.83 -3.78
CA GLN A 185 11.32 2.08 -3.30
C GLN A 185 11.03 0.60 -2.98
N TYR A 186 9.77 0.24 -2.71
CA TYR A 186 9.39 -1.14 -2.39
C TYR A 186 8.56 -1.78 -3.50
N SER A 187 7.67 -1.02 -4.13
CA SER A 187 6.89 -1.49 -5.29
C SER A 187 7.20 -0.63 -6.52
N PRO A 188 8.41 -0.74 -7.09
CA PRO A 188 8.79 0.10 -8.23
C PRO A 188 7.80 -0.10 -9.39
N PRO A 189 7.23 0.98 -9.95
CA PRO A 189 6.28 0.87 -11.04
C PRO A 189 6.94 0.27 -12.29
N ASN A 190 6.22 -0.63 -12.99
CA ASN A 190 6.64 -1.12 -14.30
C ASN A 190 6.46 -0.04 -15.40
N ALA A 191 6.72 -0.41 -16.65
CA ALA A 191 6.57 0.50 -17.81
C ALA A 191 5.16 1.10 -17.92
N ASP A 192 4.13 0.32 -17.60
CA ASP A 192 2.72 0.75 -17.61
C ASP A 192 2.27 1.47 -16.34
N ARG A 193 3.21 1.72 -15.42
CA ARG A 193 3.02 2.32 -14.09
C ARG A 193 2.25 1.43 -13.10
N HIS A 194 2.18 0.13 -13.36
CA HIS A 194 1.64 -0.85 -12.42
C HIS A 194 2.61 -1.14 -11.30
N LYS A 195 2.07 -1.27 -10.10
CA LYS A 195 2.76 -1.56 -8.86
C LYS A 195 2.15 -2.81 -8.23
N PHE A 196 3.01 -3.66 -7.69
CA PHE A 196 2.67 -4.99 -7.21
C PHE A 196 2.88 -5.06 -5.70
N ILE A 197 1.80 -5.36 -4.98
CA ILE A 197 1.81 -5.44 -3.51
C ILE A 197 1.15 -6.74 -3.10
N PHE A 198 1.88 -7.59 -2.39
CA PHE A 198 1.31 -8.77 -1.76
C PHE A 198 0.62 -8.41 -0.44
N VAL A 199 -0.55 -9.00 -0.23
CA VAL A 199 -1.18 -9.13 1.08
C VAL A 199 -0.88 -10.54 1.56
N SER A 200 -0.24 -10.64 2.72
CA SER A 200 0.32 -11.91 3.20
C SER A 200 -0.11 -12.21 4.63
N LYS A 201 -0.36 -13.49 4.91
CA LYS A 201 -0.44 -14.00 6.28
C LYS A 201 0.98 -14.24 6.77
N VAL A 202 1.39 -13.55 7.84
CA VAL A 202 2.75 -13.60 8.38
C VAL A 202 2.68 -14.00 9.85
N LEU A 203 3.44 -15.03 10.23
CA LEU A 203 3.53 -15.46 11.62
C LEU A 203 4.54 -14.58 12.33
N THR A 204 4.11 -13.47 12.93
CA THR A 204 5.01 -12.59 13.67
C THR A 204 5.38 -13.14 15.05
N GLY A 205 4.51 -13.97 15.63
CA GLY A 205 4.75 -14.66 16.91
C GLY A 205 5.28 -13.73 18.00
N ASP A 206 6.21 -14.23 18.80
CA ASP A 206 7.01 -13.41 19.71
C ASP A 206 8.05 -12.63 18.91
N PHE A 207 8.09 -11.31 19.08
CA PHE A 207 9.02 -10.45 18.35
C PHE A 207 9.83 -9.55 19.29
N THR A 208 10.96 -9.07 18.78
CA THR A 208 11.81 -8.10 19.47
C THR A 208 12.41 -7.09 18.48
N LYS A 209 13.18 -6.12 18.95
CA LYS A 209 13.79 -5.11 18.09
C LYS A 209 14.86 -5.72 17.18
N GLY A 210 14.77 -5.41 15.89
CA GLY A 210 15.74 -5.87 14.90
C GLY A 210 16.97 -4.97 14.80
N CYS A 211 18.05 -5.49 14.23
CA CYS A 211 19.22 -4.70 13.85
C CYS A 211 19.90 -5.27 12.60
N HIS A 212 20.67 -4.42 11.91
CA HIS A 212 21.20 -4.70 10.58
C HIS A 212 22.05 -5.99 10.50
N SER A 213 22.79 -6.33 11.56
CA SER A 213 23.69 -7.49 11.58
C SER A 213 22.97 -8.84 11.73
N MET A 214 21.66 -8.85 12.01
CA MET A 214 20.92 -10.10 12.25
C MET A 214 20.74 -10.90 10.97
N LYS A 215 21.16 -12.17 10.97
CA LYS A 215 20.86 -13.16 9.92
C LYS A 215 19.72 -14.12 10.31
N THR A 216 19.35 -14.08 11.58
CA THR A 216 18.27 -14.86 12.19
C THR A 216 17.75 -14.06 13.39
N ALA A 217 16.50 -14.31 13.79
CA ALA A 217 15.94 -13.69 14.98
C ALA A 217 16.75 -14.06 16.23
N PRO A 218 16.96 -13.14 17.18
CA PRO A 218 17.80 -13.40 18.35
C PRO A 218 17.19 -14.47 19.27
N LEU A 219 18.02 -15.02 20.17
CA LEU A 219 17.55 -15.92 21.22
C LEU A 219 16.75 -15.12 22.26
N LYS A 220 15.73 -15.76 22.83
CA LYS A 220 15.03 -15.26 24.02
C LYS A 220 15.94 -15.48 25.22
N GLU A 221 16.03 -14.51 26.11
CA GLU A 221 16.86 -14.60 27.34
C GLU A 221 16.23 -15.51 28.42
N THR A 222 15.18 -16.25 28.07
CA THR A 222 14.33 -16.99 29.00
C THR A 222 14.57 -18.50 28.88
N GLY A 223 15.51 -19.02 29.67
CA GLY A 223 15.53 -20.43 30.08
C GLY A 223 16.68 -21.29 29.52
N ALA A 224 16.68 -22.56 29.93
CA ALA A 224 17.70 -23.56 29.57
C ALA A 224 17.63 -24.02 28.10
N ILE A 225 16.53 -23.73 27.40
CA ILE A 225 16.31 -24.11 26.00
C ILE A 225 16.58 -22.88 25.12
N PRO A 226 17.45 -22.98 24.10
CA PRO A 226 17.78 -21.86 23.22
C PRO A 226 16.65 -21.57 22.21
N LEU A 227 15.56 -20.97 22.69
CA LEU A 227 14.44 -20.53 21.85
C LEU A 227 14.76 -19.19 21.19
N ARG A 228 14.39 -19.03 19.92
CA ARG A 228 14.48 -17.74 19.21
C ARG A 228 13.15 -17.01 19.27
N TYR A 229 13.20 -15.69 19.13
CA TYR A 229 12.03 -14.93 18.70
C TYR A 229 11.59 -15.41 17.31
N ASP A 230 10.30 -15.27 17.01
CA ASP A 230 9.73 -15.66 15.73
C ASP A 230 10.05 -14.60 14.66
N SER A 231 9.99 -13.31 15.02
CA SER A 231 10.32 -12.21 14.11
C SER A 231 11.03 -11.06 14.82
N VAL A 232 11.46 -10.06 14.05
CA VAL A 232 11.93 -8.79 14.61
C VAL A 232 11.16 -7.62 14.02
N THR A 233 11.19 -6.48 14.70
CA THR A 233 10.46 -5.27 14.33
C THR A 233 11.32 -4.01 14.47
N ASP A 234 10.85 -2.90 13.92
CA ASP A 234 11.43 -1.57 14.06
C ASP A 234 11.21 -0.99 15.46
N ASP A 235 10.01 -1.15 16.02
CA ASP A 235 9.61 -0.67 17.34
C ASP A 235 8.73 -1.71 18.05
N ILE A 236 9.09 -2.11 19.27
CA ILE A 236 8.37 -3.17 20.00
C ILE A 236 7.00 -2.68 20.48
N GLN A 237 6.87 -1.39 20.82
CA GLN A 237 5.64 -0.81 21.35
C GLN A 237 4.64 -0.50 20.23
N ASN A 238 5.14 0.02 19.11
CA ASN A 238 4.31 0.37 17.96
C ASN A 238 4.96 -0.08 16.64
N PRO A 239 4.92 -1.40 16.36
CA PRO A 239 5.59 -1.97 15.20
C PRO A 239 4.96 -1.47 13.89
N THR A 240 5.79 -1.00 12.96
CA THR A 240 5.35 -0.63 11.61
C THR A 240 5.89 -1.57 10.54
N ILE A 241 6.95 -2.32 10.88
CA ILE A 241 7.61 -3.30 10.04
C ILE A 241 7.84 -4.58 10.84
N PHE A 242 7.63 -5.73 10.22
CA PHE A 242 8.09 -7.02 10.71
C PHE A 242 9.08 -7.65 9.74
N VAL A 243 10.09 -8.33 10.27
CA VAL A 243 11.09 -9.06 9.51
C VAL A 243 11.10 -10.51 9.97
N ILE A 244 10.91 -11.43 9.02
CA ILE A 244 11.01 -12.87 9.26
C ILE A 244 12.29 -13.42 8.64
N PHE A 245 12.80 -14.49 9.24
CA PHE A 245 14.04 -15.15 8.80
C PHE A 245 13.84 -16.59 8.33
N ASN A 246 12.58 -17.03 8.25
CA ASN A 246 12.20 -18.36 7.81
C ASN A 246 11.18 -18.25 6.66
N ASP A 247 11.49 -18.90 5.54
CA ASP A 247 10.78 -18.75 4.27
C ASP A 247 9.34 -19.32 4.34
N THR A 248 9.07 -20.25 5.27
CA THR A 248 7.73 -20.85 5.50
C THR A 248 6.84 -20.06 6.45
N GLN A 249 7.33 -18.93 6.97
CA GLN A 249 6.66 -18.15 8.01
C GLN A 249 5.68 -17.10 7.45
N ALA A 250 5.61 -16.99 6.12
CA ALA A 250 4.66 -16.13 5.41
C ALA A 250 4.01 -16.88 4.26
N PHE A 251 2.72 -16.61 4.04
CA PHE A 251 1.96 -17.07 2.89
C PHE A 251 1.44 -15.87 2.11
N PRO A 252 1.84 -15.70 0.83
CA PRO A 252 1.27 -14.67 -0.04
C PRO A 252 -0.15 -15.09 -0.40
N GLU A 253 -1.15 -14.41 0.16
CA GLU A 253 -2.56 -14.78 0.02
C GLU A 253 -3.22 -14.05 -1.16
N TYR A 254 -2.87 -12.77 -1.33
CA TYR A 254 -3.36 -11.95 -2.44
C TYR A 254 -2.24 -11.16 -3.09
N LEU A 255 -2.35 -10.95 -4.41
CA LEU A 255 -1.59 -9.94 -5.15
C LEU A 255 -2.53 -8.79 -5.53
N ILE A 256 -2.17 -7.57 -5.12
CA ILE A 256 -2.81 -6.34 -5.54
C ILE A 256 -1.97 -5.71 -6.65
N THR A 257 -2.59 -5.47 -7.80
CA THR A 257 -2.04 -4.62 -8.86
C THR A 257 -2.70 -3.25 -8.77
N SER A 258 -1.89 -2.21 -8.63
CA SER A 258 -2.35 -0.83 -8.48
C SER A 258 -1.56 0.12 -9.37
N LYS A 259 -2.11 1.30 -9.63
CA LYS A 259 -1.44 2.38 -10.35
C LYS A 259 -1.64 3.66 -9.56
N PHE A 260 -0.53 4.30 -9.19
CA PHE A 260 -0.55 5.56 -8.46
C PHE A 260 -0.19 6.69 -9.42
N PHE A 261 -1.02 7.74 -9.40
CA PHE A 261 -0.80 8.94 -10.17
C PHE A 261 -0.39 10.08 -9.25
N THR A 262 0.60 10.84 -9.67
CA THR A 262 0.89 12.14 -9.08
C THR A 262 0.17 13.18 -9.94
N LEU A 263 -0.91 13.76 -9.43
CA LEU A 263 -1.52 14.93 -10.07
C LEU A 263 -0.80 16.18 -9.61
N ASN A 264 -0.09 16.83 -10.52
CA ASN A 264 0.37 18.20 -10.33
C ASN A 264 -0.76 19.14 -10.78
N ILE A 265 -1.47 19.73 -9.82
CA ILE A 265 -2.52 20.71 -10.11
C ILE A 265 -1.87 22.09 -10.19
N TYR A 266 -1.73 22.62 -11.40
CA TYR A 266 -1.28 23.99 -11.62
C TYR A 266 -2.50 24.93 -11.64
N PHE A 267 -2.53 25.89 -10.71
CA PHE A 267 -3.52 26.97 -10.74
C PHE A 267 -3.00 28.11 -11.62
N TYR A 268 -3.67 28.37 -12.75
CA TYR A 268 -3.47 29.58 -13.52
C TYR A 268 -4.66 30.52 -13.30
N ALA A 269 -4.40 31.67 -12.70
CA ALA A 269 -5.37 32.77 -12.65
C ALA A 269 -5.17 33.64 -13.89
N ASN A 270 -6.04 33.50 -14.90
CA ASN A 270 -6.12 34.49 -15.96
C ASN A 270 -7.06 35.62 -15.51
N ILE A 271 -6.48 36.81 -15.28
CA ILE A 271 -7.24 38.03 -15.05
C ILE A 271 -7.63 38.57 -16.43
N PHE A 272 -8.90 38.42 -16.82
CA PHE A 272 -9.46 39.22 -17.91
C PHE A 272 -9.95 40.53 -17.30
N CYS A 273 -9.29 41.63 -17.68
CA CYS A 273 -9.80 42.97 -17.44
C CYS A 273 -10.83 43.27 -18.55
N CYS A 274 -12.10 43.44 -18.18
CA CYS A 274 -13.08 44.16 -19.01
C CYS A 274 -13.16 45.60 -18.50
#